data_AF-A0A699TN60-F1
#
_entry.id   AF-A0A699TN60-F1
#
_cell.length_a   1.000
_cell.length_b   1.000
_cell.length_c   1.000
_cell.angle_alpha   90.00
_cell.angle_beta   90.00
_cell.angle_gamma   90.00
#
_symmetry.space_group_name_H-M   'P 1'
#
loop_
_entity.id
_entity.type
_entity.pdbx_description
1 polymer ?
#
loop_
_entity_poly.entity_id
_entity_poly.type
_entity_poly.pdbx_seq_one_letter_code
_entity_poly.pdbx_strand_id
1 'polypeptide(L)'
;PAAATLELVPSTQVIGMGEHPAKAFQQKQDSSIAVGYRMLHSGEIEAFCSAGNTGAMLVGAMFTVKAVPGVMRPAIANFVPKLAGGYGILVDAGANADCKPEMLEQFGELGSLYAQYVLGIARPKVGLMSLGEEEGKGSAVTQAAHQLFKVNPH
;
A
#
# COMPACT_ATOMS: atom_id res chain seq x y z
N PRO A 1 30.52 -15.26 -17.56
CA PRO A 1 30.66 -14.65 -16.21
C PRO A 1 29.65 -13.52 -16.05
N ALA A 2 28.54 -13.76 -15.33
CA ALA A 2 27.58 -12.71 -15.01
C ALA A 2 28.26 -11.76 -14.00
N ALA A 3 28.80 -10.65 -14.50
CA ALA A 3 29.30 -9.57 -13.66
C ALA A 3 28.14 -9.07 -12.78
N ALA A 4 28.43 -8.76 -11.52
CA ALA A 4 27.43 -8.28 -10.58
C ALA A 4 26.75 -7.01 -11.15
N THR A 5 25.47 -7.12 -11.49
CA THR A 5 24.58 -6.02 -11.91
C THR A 5 24.13 -5.21 -10.69
N LEU A 6 25.10 -4.68 -9.95
CA LEU A 6 24.84 -3.84 -8.79
C LEU A 6 25.39 -2.44 -9.05
N GLU A 7 24.48 -1.47 -9.12
CA GLU A 7 24.82 -0.05 -9.20
C GLU A 7 24.65 0.60 -7.84
N LEU A 8 25.61 1.42 -7.44
CA LEU A 8 25.57 2.20 -6.20
C LEU A 8 25.36 3.67 -6.56
N VAL A 9 24.19 4.20 -6.23
CA VAL A 9 23.87 5.61 -6.43
C VAL A 9 24.09 6.36 -5.11
N PRO A 10 25.01 7.35 -5.07
CA PRO A 10 25.29 8.10 -3.85
C PRO A 10 24.13 9.02 -3.47
N SER A 11 23.96 9.22 -2.16
CA SER A 11 23.04 10.20 -1.56
C SER A 11 23.67 10.75 -0.28
N THR A 12 23.61 12.05 -0.02
CA THR A 12 24.28 12.67 1.14
C THR A 12 23.37 12.88 2.35
N GLN A 13 22.06 12.68 2.21
CA GLN A 13 21.09 12.91 3.28
C GLN A 13 20.36 11.61 3.67
N VAL A 14 19.78 11.62 4.87
CA VAL A 14 18.95 10.51 5.38
C VAL A 14 17.70 11.09 6.02
N ILE A 15 16.53 10.53 5.72
CA ILE A 15 15.29 10.81 6.45
C ILE A 15 15.24 9.88 7.66
N GLY A 16 15.33 10.44 8.87
CA GLY A 16 15.25 9.72 10.12
C GLY A 16 13.83 9.27 10.48
N MET A 17 13.74 8.26 11.35
CA MET A 17 12.47 7.66 11.75
C MET A 17 11.59 8.60 12.60
N GLY A 18 12.20 9.52 13.36
CA GLY A 18 11.47 10.49 14.19
C GLY A 18 11.11 11.80 13.46
N GLU A 19 11.45 11.92 12.18
CA GLU A 19 11.17 13.15 11.43
C GLU A 19 9.75 13.17 10.88
N HIS A 20 9.17 14.38 10.82
CA HIS A 20 7.87 14.56 10.18
C HIS A 20 7.96 14.20 8.69
N PRO A 21 7.23 13.18 8.20
CA PRO A 21 7.42 12.62 6.87
C PRO A 21 7.38 13.61 5.71
N ALA A 22 6.31 14.40 5.63
CA ALA A 22 6.12 15.34 4.51
C ALA A 22 7.21 16.40 4.45
N LYS A 23 7.54 17.00 5.60
CA LYS A 23 8.58 18.01 5.73
C LYS A 23 9.97 17.44 5.39
N ALA A 24 10.30 16.26 5.93
CA ALA A 24 11.60 15.64 5.68
C ALA A 24 11.77 15.25 4.21
N PHE A 25 10.74 14.67 3.59
CA PHE A 25 10.76 14.33 2.16
C PHE A 25 10.94 15.59 1.30
N GLN A 26 10.24 16.68 1.61
CA GLN A 26 10.36 17.94 0.86
C GLN A 26 11.74 18.57 1.03
N GLN A 27 12.31 18.57 2.24
CA GLN A 27 13.56 19.27 2.55
C GLN A 27 14.82 18.48 2.19
N LYS A 28 14.77 17.15 2.18
CA LYS A 28 15.93 16.27 1.97
C LYS A 28 15.89 15.60 0.60
N GLN A 29 15.97 16.41 -0.45
CA GLN A 29 15.92 15.95 -1.85
C GLN A 29 17.11 15.07 -2.27
N ASP A 30 18.20 15.09 -1.50
CA ASP A 30 19.35 14.19 -1.66
C ASP A 30 19.36 13.05 -0.63
N SER A 31 18.18 12.70 -0.09
CA SER A 31 18.02 11.49 0.71
C SER A 31 17.83 10.26 -0.17
N SER A 32 18.27 9.09 0.30
CA SER A 32 18.11 7.83 -0.44
C SER A 32 16.67 7.53 -0.87
N ILE A 33 15.68 7.90 -0.03
CA ILE A 33 14.25 7.78 -0.37
C ILE A 33 13.87 8.74 -1.51
N ALA A 34 14.27 10.01 -1.45
CA ALA A 34 13.97 10.99 -2.50
C ALA A 34 14.68 10.66 -3.83
N VAL A 35 15.94 10.21 -3.76
CA VAL A 35 16.71 9.74 -4.92
C VAL A 35 16.05 8.54 -5.58
N GLY A 36 15.67 7.53 -4.80
CA GLY A 36 15.00 6.33 -5.33
C GLY A 36 13.67 6.64 -6.01
N TYR A 37 12.85 7.53 -5.44
CA TYR A 37 11.64 7.99 -6.10
C TYR A 37 11.92 8.79 -7.38
N ARG A 38 12.95 9.63 -7.40
CA ARG A 38 13.35 10.36 -8.61
C ARG A 38 13.75 9.41 -9.73
N MET A 39 14.54 8.37 -9.43
CA MET A 39 14.91 7.33 -10.40
C MET A 39 13.69 6.54 -10.90
N LEU A 40 12.75 6.23 -10.01
CA LEU A 40 11.49 5.58 -10.39
C LEU A 40 10.66 6.47 -11.32
N HIS A 41 10.64 7.78 -11.07
CA HIS A 41 9.92 8.75 -11.91
C HIS A 41 10.53 8.91 -13.30
N SER A 42 11.87 8.92 -13.39
CA SER A 42 12.59 9.04 -14.66
C SER A 42 12.62 7.75 -15.48
N GLY A 43 12.14 6.62 -14.91
CA GLY A 43 12.14 5.32 -15.57
C GLY A 43 13.51 4.64 -15.56
N GLU A 44 14.44 5.07 -14.71
CA GLU A 44 15.74 4.43 -14.51
C GLU A 44 15.61 3.10 -13.75
N ILE A 45 14.56 2.96 -12.93
CA ILE A 45 14.21 1.74 -12.21
C ILE A 45 12.72 1.44 -12.35
N GLU A 46 12.33 0.17 -12.25
CA GLU A 46 10.93 -0.27 -12.38
C GLU A 46 10.20 -0.38 -11.04
N ALA A 47 10.93 -0.50 -9.93
CA ALA A 47 10.38 -0.62 -8.59
C ALA A 47 11.32 0.00 -7.56
N PHE A 48 10.76 0.46 -6.44
CA PHE A 48 11.53 1.02 -5.33
C PHE A 48 10.99 0.53 -3.99
N CYS A 49 11.89 0.15 -3.09
CA CYS A 49 11.58 -0.31 -1.74
C CYS A 49 12.56 0.27 -0.71
N SER A 50 12.10 0.42 0.53
CA SER A 50 12.94 0.88 1.63
C SER A 50 12.41 0.37 2.96
N ALA A 51 13.32 0.09 3.89
CA ALA A 51 13.02 -0.17 5.30
C ALA A 51 13.06 1.13 6.16
N GLY A 52 13.14 2.30 5.52
CA GLY A 52 13.16 3.60 6.18
C GLY A 52 11.77 4.08 6.63
N ASN A 53 11.65 5.39 6.86
CA ASN A 53 10.43 6.01 7.36
C ASN A 53 9.21 5.71 6.46
N THR A 54 8.27 4.90 6.95
CA THR A 54 7.06 4.48 6.21
C THR A 54 6.23 5.67 5.72
N GLY A 55 6.09 6.70 6.53
CA GLY A 55 5.37 7.92 6.14
C GLY A 55 6.08 8.63 4.98
N ALA A 56 7.41 8.67 4.98
CA ALA A 56 8.18 9.30 3.91
C ALA A 56 8.09 8.49 2.62
N MET A 57 8.04 7.16 2.73
CA MET A 57 7.74 6.28 1.60
C MET A 57 6.34 6.55 1.04
N LEU A 58 5.31 6.63 1.88
CA LEU A 58 3.94 6.93 1.44
C LEU A 58 3.83 8.31 0.76
N VAL A 59 4.44 9.33 1.37
CA VAL A 59 4.53 10.68 0.79
C VAL A 59 5.19 10.65 -0.58
N GLY A 60 6.37 10.01 -0.70
CA GLY A 60 7.09 9.93 -1.96
C GLY A 60 6.29 9.22 -3.05
N ALA A 61 5.58 8.13 -2.73
CA ALA A 61 4.71 7.43 -3.67
C ALA A 61 3.58 8.34 -4.17
N MET A 62 2.95 9.10 -3.27
CA MET A 62 1.84 9.99 -3.62
C MET A 62 2.24 11.15 -4.51
N PHE A 63 3.40 11.77 -4.26
CA PHE A 63 3.86 12.90 -5.08
C PHE A 63 4.49 12.48 -6.41
N THR A 64 5.06 11.27 -6.46
CA THR A 64 5.89 10.85 -7.59
C THR A 64 5.19 9.87 -8.53
N VAL A 65 4.65 8.78 -7.98
CA VAL A 65 4.04 7.69 -8.74
C VAL A 65 2.55 7.97 -8.96
N LYS A 66 1.90 8.59 -7.97
CA LYS A 66 0.45 8.85 -7.89
C LYS A 66 -0.37 7.55 -7.85
N ALA A 67 -1.63 7.68 -7.46
CA ALA A 67 -2.56 6.55 -7.50
C ALA A 67 -2.94 6.21 -8.95
N VAL A 68 -3.26 4.93 -9.18
CA VAL A 68 -3.84 4.47 -10.45
C VAL A 68 -5.15 5.22 -10.70
N PRO A 69 -5.42 5.70 -11.93
CA PRO A 69 -6.67 6.39 -12.25
C PRO A 69 -7.89 5.57 -11.80
N GLY A 70 -8.80 6.21 -11.05
CA GLY A 70 -9.98 5.56 -10.47
C GLY A 70 -9.78 5.08 -9.03
N VAL A 71 -8.56 4.80 -8.59
CA VAL A 71 -8.25 4.47 -7.18
C VAL A 71 -8.23 5.76 -6.36
N MET A 72 -9.08 5.84 -5.34
CA MET A 72 -9.25 7.06 -4.55
C MET A 72 -8.01 7.41 -3.71
N ARG A 73 -7.42 6.40 -3.07
CA ARG A 73 -6.20 6.51 -2.27
C ARG A 73 -5.43 5.20 -2.28
N PRO A 74 -4.09 5.24 -2.13
CA PRO A 74 -3.32 4.02 -1.92
C PRO A 74 -3.68 3.39 -0.57
N ALA A 75 -3.33 2.11 -0.43
CA ALA A 75 -3.36 1.39 0.84
C ALA A 75 -2.02 0.66 1.04
N ILE A 76 -1.69 0.36 2.31
CA ILE A 76 -0.60 -0.55 2.64
C ILE A 76 -1.19 -1.95 2.81
N ALA A 77 -0.70 -2.88 1.99
CA ALA A 77 -1.04 -4.30 2.09
C ALA A 77 0.01 -5.01 2.96
N ASN A 78 -0.45 -5.82 3.92
CA ASN A 78 0.41 -6.64 4.77
C ASN A 78 0.03 -8.12 4.68
N PHE A 79 1.03 -8.99 4.73
CA PHE A 79 0.81 -10.44 4.83
C PHE A 79 0.38 -10.84 6.24
N VAL A 80 -0.69 -11.63 6.32
CA VAL A 80 -1.20 -12.20 7.57
C VAL A 80 -1.06 -13.72 7.51
N PRO A 81 -0.27 -14.36 8.39
CA PRO A 81 -0.11 -15.81 8.37
C PRO A 81 -1.42 -16.51 8.76
N LYS A 82 -1.70 -17.64 8.11
CA LYS A 82 -2.87 -18.49 8.42
C LYS A 82 -2.44 -19.72 9.22
N LEU A 83 -3.28 -20.14 10.15
CA LEU A 83 -3.02 -21.35 10.97
C LEU A 83 -2.83 -22.61 10.12
N ALA A 84 -3.59 -22.75 9.03
CA ALA A 84 -3.49 -23.87 8.11
C ALA A 84 -2.32 -23.76 7.11
N GLY A 85 -1.43 -22.78 7.29
CA GLY A 85 -0.34 -22.48 6.36
C GLY A 85 -0.73 -21.45 5.28
N GLY A 86 0.30 -20.85 4.68
CA GLY A 86 0.16 -19.76 3.72
C GLY A 86 -0.22 -18.43 4.36
N TYR A 87 -0.60 -17.47 3.50
CA TYR A 87 -0.85 -16.08 3.90
C TYR A 87 -2.22 -15.60 3.40
N GLY A 88 -2.85 -14.73 4.18
CA GLY A 88 -3.84 -13.76 3.71
C GLY A 88 -3.20 -12.39 3.56
N ILE A 89 -3.99 -11.42 3.11
CA ILE A 89 -3.55 -10.03 2.99
C ILE A 89 -4.53 -9.17 3.79
N LEU A 90 -4.00 -8.25 4.58
CA LEU A 90 -4.75 -7.17 5.21
C LEU A 90 -4.52 -5.87 4.43
N VAL A 91 -5.60 -5.21 4.05
CA VAL A 91 -5.60 -3.93 3.34
C VAL A 91 -6.72 -3.08 3.95
N ASP A 92 -6.50 -1.90 4.52
CA ASP A 92 -5.27 -1.11 4.69
C ASP A 92 -4.62 -1.32 6.07
N ALA A 93 -3.29 -1.38 6.13
CA ALA A 93 -2.52 -1.59 7.37
C ALA A 93 -1.86 -0.32 7.93
N GLY A 94 -2.25 0.87 7.46
CA GLY A 94 -1.87 2.13 8.10
C GLY A 94 -1.54 3.29 7.16
N ALA A 95 -1.91 3.22 5.89
CA ALA A 95 -1.76 4.36 4.97
C ALA A 95 -2.79 5.47 5.27
N ASN A 96 -4.00 5.07 5.66
CA ASN A 96 -5.14 5.95 5.89
C ASN A 96 -5.62 5.80 7.34
N ALA A 97 -5.65 6.92 8.07
CA ALA A 97 -6.22 6.96 9.42
C ALA A 97 -7.75 6.81 9.39
N ASP A 98 -8.39 7.44 8.41
CA ASP A 98 -9.83 7.40 8.18
C ASP A 98 -10.13 6.95 6.76
N CYS A 99 -11.08 6.02 6.62
CA CYS A 99 -11.51 5.50 5.33
C CYS A 99 -12.99 5.82 5.10
N LYS A 100 -13.32 6.14 3.85
CA LYS A 100 -14.72 6.16 3.39
C LYS A 100 -15.18 4.75 3.02
N PRO A 101 -16.49 4.46 3.02
CA PRO A 101 -17.03 3.17 2.61
C PRO A 101 -16.50 2.69 1.24
N GLU A 102 -16.45 3.58 0.26
CA GLU A 102 -15.99 3.31 -1.11
C GLU A 102 -14.49 2.96 -1.15
N MET A 103 -13.70 3.51 -0.22
CA MET A 103 -12.29 3.13 -0.12
C MET A 103 -12.13 1.70 0.37
N LEU A 104 -12.94 1.27 1.35
CA LEU A 104 -12.87 -0.10 1.85
C LEU A 104 -13.25 -1.12 0.78
N GLU A 105 -14.25 -0.79 -0.06
CA GLU A 105 -14.62 -1.60 -1.21
C GLU A 105 -13.50 -1.69 -2.24
N GLN A 106 -12.90 -0.56 -2.64
CA GLN A 106 -11.72 -0.55 -3.51
C GLN A 106 -10.52 -1.32 -2.93
N PHE A 107 -10.31 -1.28 -1.62
CA PHE A 107 -9.23 -2.05 -0.98
C PHE A 107 -9.48 -3.56 -1.05
N GLY A 108 -10.74 -3.98 -0.97
CA GLY A 108 -11.14 -5.36 -1.24
C GLY A 108 -10.80 -5.79 -2.66
N GLU A 109 -11.13 -4.94 -3.65
CA GLU A 109 -10.82 -5.19 -5.06
C GLU A 109 -9.30 -5.26 -5.31
N LEU A 110 -8.55 -4.26 -4.84
CA LEU A 110 -7.08 -4.21 -4.98
C LEU A 110 -6.41 -5.41 -4.30
N GLY A 111 -6.88 -5.78 -3.11
CA GLY A 111 -6.39 -6.95 -2.39
C GLY A 111 -6.68 -8.26 -3.13
N SER A 112 -7.88 -8.37 -3.73
CA SER A 112 -8.27 -9.50 -4.59
C SER A 112 -7.35 -9.63 -5.80
N LEU A 113 -7.15 -8.53 -6.54
CA LEU A 113 -6.25 -8.49 -7.70
C LEU A 113 -4.82 -8.87 -7.33
N TYR A 114 -4.28 -8.30 -6.24
CA TYR A 114 -2.95 -8.65 -5.77
C TYR A 114 -2.84 -10.14 -5.40
N ALA A 115 -3.82 -10.67 -4.66
CA ALA A 115 -3.86 -12.08 -4.28
C ALA A 115 -3.92 -13.01 -5.51
N GLN A 116 -4.66 -12.61 -6.55
CA GLN A 116 -4.77 -13.39 -7.78
C GLN A 116 -3.48 -13.35 -8.60
N TYR A 117 -2.99 -12.15 -8.94
CA TYR A 117 -1.92 -11.98 -9.91
C TYR A 117 -0.52 -12.10 -9.32
N VAL A 118 -0.34 -11.78 -8.03
CA VAL A 118 0.97 -11.83 -7.36
C VAL A 118 1.12 -13.10 -6.52
N LEU A 119 0.07 -13.51 -5.80
CA LEU A 119 0.13 -14.70 -4.94
C LEU A 119 -0.39 -15.98 -5.60
N GLY A 120 -0.92 -15.89 -6.83
CA GLY A 120 -1.41 -17.05 -7.58
C GLY A 120 -2.68 -17.69 -7.00
N ILE A 121 -3.45 -16.96 -6.19
CA ILE A 121 -4.71 -17.46 -5.61
C ILE A 121 -5.82 -17.30 -6.65
N ALA A 122 -6.20 -18.38 -7.33
CA ALA A 122 -7.13 -18.32 -8.47
C ALA A 122 -8.51 -17.70 -8.17
N ARG A 123 -9.02 -17.86 -6.95
CA ARG A 123 -10.31 -17.31 -6.48
C ARG A 123 -10.15 -16.75 -5.08
N PRO A 124 -9.54 -15.57 -4.93
CA PRO A 124 -9.30 -14.98 -3.63
C PRO A 124 -10.65 -14.62 -2.99
N LYS A 125 -10.77 -14.85 -1.68
CA LYS A 125 -11.95 -14.44 -0.92
C LYS A 125 -11.65 -13.12 -0.24
N VAL A 126 -12.55 -12.15 -0.43
CA VAL A 126 -12.50 -10.86 0.25
C VAL A 126 -13.43 -10.90 1.45
N GLY A 127 -12.95 -10.39 2.59
CA GLY A 127 -13.73 -10.27 3.81
C GLY A 127 -13.58 -8.87 4.39
N LEU A 128 -14.69 -8.28 4.83
CA LEU A 128 -14.68 -7.01 5.53
C LEU A 128 -14.53 -7.26 7.03
N MET A 129 -13.48 -6.71 7.63
CA MET A 129 -13.28 -6.78 9.07
C MET A 129 -14.30 -5.91 9.80
N SER A 130 -15.08 -6.50 10.70
CA SER A 130 -16.11 -5.82 11.49
C SER A 130 -16.14 -6.36 12.93
N LEU A 131 -17.03 -5.82 13.76
CA LEU A 131 -17.24 -6.23 15.16
C LEU A 131 -17.97 -7.58 15.30
N GLY A 132 -18.57 -8.09 14.22
CA GLY A 132 -19.25 -9.38 14.19
C GLY A 132 -19.72 -9.73 12.78
N GLU A 133 -20.30 -10.91 12.64
CA GLU A 133 -20.74 -11.46 11.34
C GLU A 133 -22.10 -10.92 10.90
N GLU A 134 -22.91 -10.39 11.83
CA GLU A 134 -24.24 -9.88 11.54
C GLU A 134 -24.19 -8.56 10.77
N GLU A 135 -25.05 -8.39 9.76
CA GLU A 135 -24.99 -7.24 8.82
C GLU A 135 -25.07 -5.86 9.49
N GLY A 136 -25.78 -5.76 10.62
CA GLY A 136 -25.95 -4.53 11.38
C GLY A 136 -24.81 -4.22 12.36
N LYS A 137 -23.78 -5.06 12.47
CA LYS A 137 -22.64 -4.84 13.38
C LYS A 137 -21.49 -4.11 12.69
N GLY A 138 -20.77 -3.34 13.50
CA GLY A 138 -19.64 -2.52 13.05
C GLY A 138 -19.95 -1.02 13.12
N SER A 139 -18.98 -0.21 12.73
CA SER A 139 -19.16 1.23 12.58
C SER A 139 -20.08 1.56 11.39
N ALA A 140 -20.56 2.81 11.34
CA ALA A 140 -21.37 3.27 10.20
C ALA A 140 -20.62 3.11 8.86
N VAL A 141 -19.29 3.29 8.86
CA VAL A 141 -18.43 3.11 7.69
C VAL A 141 -18.40 1.65 7.25
N THR A 142 -18.21 0.69 8.18
CA THR A 142 -18.18 -0.73 7.84
C THR A 142 -19.54 -1.24 7.37
N GLN A 143 -20.63 -0.77 7.97
CA GLN A 143 -21.99 -1.15 7.54
C GLN A 143 -22.30 -0.63 6.13
N ALA A 144 -21.92 0.62 5.83
CA ALA A 144 -22.07 1.19 4.49
C ALA A 144 -21.19 0.47 3.46
N ALA A 145 -19.94 0.16 3.81
CA ALA A 145 -19.03 -0.59 2.93
C ALA A 145 -19.57 -1.99 2.63
N HIS A 146 -20.16 -2.65 3.62
CA HIS A 146 -20.79 -3.96 3.41
C HIS A 146 -21.89 -3.90 2.35
N GLN A 147 -22.71 -2.84 2.31
CA GLN A 147 -23.73 -2.68 1.26
C GLN A 147 -23.08 -2.53 -0.13
N LEU A 148 -21.96 -1.83 -0.24
CA LEU A 148 -21.22 -1.69 -1.50
C LEU A 148 -20.69 -3.05 -1.99
N PHE A 149 -20.08 -3.84 -1.10
CA PHE A 149 -19.60 -5.18 -1.42
C PHE A 149 -20.70 -6.15 -1.90
N LYS A 150 -21.95 -5.94 -1.49
CA LYS A 150 -23.09 -6.75 -1.99
C LYS A 150 -23.45 -6.41 -3.44
N VAL A 151 -23.29 -5.14 -3.83
CA VAL A 151 -23.58 -4.67 -5.19
C VAL A 151 -22.45 -5.06 -6.14
N ASN A 152 -21.20 -5.03 -5.65
CA ASN A 152 -19.99 -5.35 -6.41
C ASN A 152 -19.31 -6.62 -5.86
N PRO A 153 -19.88 -7.81 -6.09
CA PRO A 153 -19.26 -9.05 -5.65
C PRO A 153 -17.97 -9.32 -6.43
N HIS A 154 -16.89 -9.63 -5.70
CA HIS A 154 -15.58 -10.02 -6.23
C HIS A 154 -15.48 -11.53 -6.49
#